data_AF-A0A3E3DZS1-F1
#
_entry.id   AF-A0A3E3DZS1-F1
#
_cell.length_a   1.000
_cell.length_b   1.000
_cell.length_c   1.000
_cell.angle_alpha   90.00
_cell.angle_beta   90.00
_cell.angle_gamma   90.00
#
_symmetry.space_group_name_H-M   'P 1'
#
loop_
_entity.id
_entity.type
_entity.pdbx_description
1 polymer ?
#
loop_
_entity_poly.entity_id
_entity_poly.type
_entity_poly.pdbx_seq_one_letter_code
_entity_poly.pdbx_strand_id
1 'polypeptide(L)'
;MNKDDLLNKASEFLGEATEKARQFSSEALEASKSFAESAKKTIQAEKLDYEISRKYREIGKLVYSAYEEEGSYEHVADELCEEINALFDQIIAIKLGEDADVSDEEKEGIIEEVNDIIEEDNEDEE
;
A
#
# COMPACT_ATOMS: atom_id res chain seq x y z
N MET A 1 41.77 45.07 -6.94
CA MET A 1 40.55 44.68 -6.22
C MET A 1 40.60 45.35 -4.86
N ASN A 2 39.70 46.28 -4.58
CA ASN A 2 39.74 47.06 -3.35
C ASN A 2 39.11 46.26 -2.19
N LYS A 3 39.39 46.65 -0.95
CA LYS A 3 38.85 46.02 0.26
C LYS A 3 37.32 45.94 0.23
N ASP A 4 36.67 46.94 -0.34
CA ASP A 4 35.21 46.99 -0.48
C ASP A 4 34.68 45.96 -1.50
N ASP A 5 35.40 45.73 -2.61
CA ASP A 5 35.04 44.67 -3.57
C ASP A 5 35.16 43.27 -2.96
N LEU A 6 36.16 43.07 -2.10
CA LEU A 6 36.38 41.82 -1.39
C LEU A 6 35.29 41.55 -0.35
N LEU A 7 34.87 42.59 0.38
CA LEU A 7 33.79 42.50 1.36
C LEU A 7 32.45 42.20 0.67
N ASN A 8 32.15 42.87 -0.45
CA ASN A 8 30.93 42.63 -1.21
C ASN A 8 30.85 41.18 -1.73
N LYS A 9 31.94 40.65 -2.31
CA LYS A 9 31.98 39.25 -2.76
C LYS A 9 31.84 38.24 -1.63
N ALA A 10 32.42 38.53 -0.46
CA ALA A 10 32.29 37.66 0.70
C ALA A 10 30.85 37.64 1.24
N SER A 11 30.16 38.79 1.23
CA SER A 11 28.75 38.88 1.60
C SER A 11 27.82 38.17 0.61
N GLU A 12 28.05 38.30 -0.70
CA GLU A 12 27.30 37.55 -1.72
C GLU A 12 27.48 36.03 -1.55
N PHE A 13 28.72 35.57 -1.39
CA PHE A 13 29.02 34.16 -1.18
C PHE A 13 28.34 33.59 0.08
N LEU A 14 28.35 34.33 1.20
CA LEU A 14 27.66 33.93 2.42
C LEU A 14 26.15 33.88 2.24
N GLY A 15 25.57 34.83 1.50
CA GLY A 15 24.16 34.84 1.13
C GLY A 15 23.76 33.58 0.35
N GLU A 16 24.48 33.30 -0.75
CA GLU A 16 24.24 32.11 -1.58
C GLU A 16 24.43 30.80 -0.81
N ALA A 17 25.47 30.71 0.03
CA ALA A 17 25.72 29.53 0.85
C ALA A 17 24.61 29.29 1.89
N THR A 18 24.10 30.37 2.50
CA THR A 18 23.00 30.31 3.47
C THR A 18 21.69 29.91 2.78
N GLU A 19 21.43 30.42 1.58
CA GLU A 19 20.24 30.07 0.80
C GLU A 19 20.26 28.62 0.33
N LYS A 20 21.41 28.12 -0.15
CA LYS A 20 21.60 26.69 -0.47
C LYS A 20 21.44 25.79 0.74
N ALA A 21 22.00 26.16 1.89
CA ALA A 21 21.84 25.39 3.12
C ALA A 21 20.36 25.29 3.54
N ARG A 22 19.60 26.37 3.37
CA ARG A 22 18.16 26.40 3.64
C ARG A 22 17.37 25.52 2.68
N GLN A 23 17.71 25.53 1.38
CA GLN A 23 17.09 24.66 0.38
C GLN A 23 17.31 23.18 0.70
N PHE A 24 18.56 22.77 0.97
CA PHE A 24 18.85 21.39 1.37
C PHE A 24 18.09 20.95 2.62
N SER A 25 17.99 21.83 3.62
CA SER A 25 17.22 21.53 4.83
C SER A 25 15.73 21.39 4.55
N SER A 26 15.17 22.14 3.60
CA SER A 26 13.77 22.05 3.22
C SER A 26 13.49 20.76 2.46
N GLU A 27 14.32 20.43 1.47
CA GLU A 27 14.21 19.20 0.67
C GLU A 27 14.35 17.95 1.54
N ALA A 28 15.31 17.93 2.46
CA ALA A 28 15.50 16.82 3.39
C ALA A 28 14.30 16.63 4.33
N LEU A 29 13.67 17.74 4.76
CA LEU A 29 12.47 17.70 5.60
C LEU A 29 11.26 17.16 4.82
N GLU A 30 11.08 17.59 3.57
CA GLU A 30 10.00 17.09 2.70
C GLU A 30 10.17 15.61 2.37
N ALA A 31 11.39 15.17 2.03
CA ALA A 31 11.69 13.75 1.81
C ALA A 31 11.40 12.90 3.06
N SER A 32 11.75 13.41 4.24
CA SER A 32 11.49 12.71 5.51
C SER A 32 10.00 12.60 5.83
N LYS A 33 9.21 13.64 5.53
CA LYS A 33 7.74 13.61 5.67
C LYS A 33 7.11 12.59 4.71
N SER A 34 7.50 12.63 3.44
CA SER A 34 7.04 11.68 2.42
C SER A 34 7.36 10.24 2.81
N PHE A 35 8.57 9.98 3.31
CA PHE A 35 8.95 8.66 3.83
C PHE A 35 8.08 8.22 5.02
N ALA A 36 7.85 9.11 5.99
CA ALA A 36 7.01 8.80 7.15
C ALA A 36 5.55 8.51 6.75
N GLU A 37 4.99 9.26 5.81
CA GLU A 37 3.65 9.04 5.26
C GLU A 37 3.57 7.72 4.50
N SER A 38 4.56 7.41 3.67
CA SER A 38 4.66 6.12 2.98
C SER A 38 4.74 4.96 3.96
N ALA A 39 5.59 5.05 4.98
CA ALA A 39 5.73 4.01 6.00
C ALA A 39 4.43 3.79 6.78
N LYS A 40 3.69 4.87 7.09
CA LYS A 40 2.38 4.79 7.75
C LYS A 40 1.38 4.01 6.89
N LYS A 41 1.31 4.30 5.58
CA LYS A 41 0.44 3.57 4.63
C LYS A 41 0.79 2.09 4.58
N THR A 42 2.08 1.76 4.47
CA THR A 42 2.56 0.35 4.47
C THR A 42 2.12 -0.38 5.73
N ILE A 43 2.35 0.18 6.92
CA ILE A 43 1.97 -0.44 8.20
C ILE A 43 0.45 -0.65 8.30
N GLN A 44 -0.36 0.27 7.76
CA GLN A 44 -1.81 0.12 7.74
C GLN A 44 -2.25 -1.02 6.83
N ALA A 45 -1.69 -1.11 5.62
CA ALA A 45 -1.98 -2.20 4.68
C ALA A 45 -1.59 -3.58 5.26
N GLU A 46 -0.41 -3.69 5.87
CA GLU A 46 0.05 -4.94 6.50
C GLU A 46 -0.87 -5.42 7.64
N LYS A 47 -1.48 -4.49 8.39
CA LYS A 47 -2.44 -4.86 9.44
C LYS A 47 -3.73 -5.46 8.87
N LEU A 48 -4.22 -4.89 7.77
CA LEU A 48 -5.42 -5.38 7.09
C LEU A 48 -5.14 -6.74 6.43
N ASP A 49 -3.96 -6.91 5.84
CA ASP A 49 -3.52 -8.19 5.25
C ASP A 49 -3.43 -9.31 6.30
N TYR A 50 -2.91 -8.98 7.50
CA TYR A 50 -2.93 -9.90 8.63
C TYR A 50 -4.36 -10.28 9.07
N GLU A 51 -5.31 -9.34 9.00
CA GLU A 51 -6.71 -9.60 9.32
C GLU A 51 -7.37 -10.54 8.29
N ILE A 52 -7.12 -10.31 6.99
CA ILE A 52 -7.54 -11.20 5.89
C ILE A 52 -7.03 -12.63 6.15
N SER A 53 -5.74 -12.77 6.48
CA SER A 53 -5.13 -14.07 6.78
C SER A 53 -5.82 -14.79 7.95
N ARG A 54 -6.27 -14.06 8.97
CA ARG A 54 -7.03 -14.64 10.09
C ARG A 54 -8.40 -15.13 9.66
N LYS A 55 -9.11 -14.39 8.80
CA LYS A 55 -10.42 -14.76 8.28
C LYS A 55 -10.35 -15.99 7.35
N TYR A 56 -9.36 -16.07 6.46
CA TYR A 56 -9.12 -17.29 5.68
C TYR A 56 -8.88 -18.53 6.56
N ARG A 57 -8.15 -18.36 7.66
CA ARG A 57 -7.97 -19.45 8.63
C ARG A 57 -9.28 -19.87 9.31
N GLU A 58 -10.21 -18.94 9.49
CA GLU A 58 -11.53 -19.20 10.06
C GLU A 58 -12.42 -19.95 9.07
N ILE A 59 -12.45 -19.54 7.80
CA ILE A 59 -13.10 -20.28 6.72
C ILE A 59 -12.58 -21.72 6.66
N GLY A 60 -11.26 -21.91 6.67
CA GLY A 60 -10.66 -23.25 6.64
C GLY A 60 -11.08 -24.14 7.82
N LYS A 61 -11.29 -23.57 9.01
CA LYS A 61 -11.83 -24.31 10.16
C LYS A 61 -13.28 -24.70 9.96
N LEU A 62 -14.12 -23.79 9.44
CA LEU A 62 -15.53 -24.05 9.15
C LEU A 62 -15.68 -25.15 8.12
N VAL A 63 -14.88 -25.12 7.05
CA VAL A 63 -14.85 -26.18 6.02
C VAL A 63 -14.45 -27.52 6.63
N TYR A 64 -13.43 -27.54 7.50
CA TYR A 64 -13.03 -28.77 8.19
C TYR A 64 -14.13 -29.31 9.11
N SER A 65 -14.78 -28.45 9.89
CA SER A 65 -15.91 -28.84 10.74
C SER A 65 -17.12 -29.31 9.94
N ALA A 66 -17.43 -28.68 8.80
CA ALA A 66 -18.48 -29.12 7.88
C ALA A 66 -18.27 -30.58 7.44
N TYR A 67 -17.02 -30.91 7.11
CA TYR A 67 -16.61 -32.24 6.70
C TYR A 67 -16.73 -33.28 7.83
N GLU A 68 -16.36 -32.94 9.06
CA GLU A 68 -16.49 -33.86 10.21
C GLU A 68 -17.95 -34.06 10.68
N GLU A 69 -18.80 -33.04 10.54
CA GLU A 69 -20.15 -33.02 11.12
C GLU A 69 -21.28 -33.27 10.10
N GLU A 70 -20.97 -33.55 8.83
CA GLU A 70 -21.95 -33.66 7.72
C GLU A 70 -22.91 -32.45 7.62
N GLY A 71 -22.39 -31.25 7.88
CA GLY A 71 -23.13 -29.99 7.87
C GLY A 71 -22.74 -29.03 6.73
N SER A 72 -23.44 -27.91 6.60
CA SER A 72 -23.03 -26.78 5.75
C SER A 72 -22.93 -25.51 6.58
N TYR A 73 -21.83 -24.79 6.39
CA TYR A 73 -21.57 -23.48 6.98
C TYR A 73 -21.49 -22.39 5.89
N GLU A 74 -22.11 -22.62 4.73
CA GLU A 74 -22.03 -21.77 3.53
C GLU A 74 -22.32 -20.30 3.85
N HIS A 75 -23.41 -19.99 4.57
CA HIS A 75 -23.72 -18.61 4.97
C HIS A 75 -22.65 -17.93 5.85
N VAL A 76 -21.96 -18.69 6.71
CA VAL A 76 -20.90 -18.13 7.56
C VAL A 76 -19.61 -17.94 6.76
N ALA A 77 -19.35 -18.82 5.79
CA ALA A 77 -18.24 -18.68 4.86
C ALA A 77 -18.45 -17.48 3.91
N ASP A 78 -19.68 -17.26 3.44
CA ASP A 78 -20.06 -16.12 2.58
C ASP A 78 -19.83 -14.79 3.30
N GLU A 79 -20.31 -14.65 4.54
CA GLU A 79 -20.08 -13.44 5.35
C GLU A 79 -18.58 -13.15 5.54
N LEU A 80 -17.78 -14.19 5.82
CA LEU A 80 -16.33 -14.04 5.94
C LEU A 80 -15.66 -13.63 4.62
N CYS A 81 -16.15 -14.13 3.48
CA CYS A 81 -15.68 -13.72 2.16
C CYS A 81 -16.02 -12.25 1.85
N GLU A 82 -17.22 -11.79 2.18
CA GLU A 82 -17.61 -10.37 2.04
C GLU A 82 -16.72 -9.46 2.90
N GLU A 83 -16.45 -9.86 4.15
CA GLU A 83 -15.54 -9.13 5.04
C GLU A 83 -14.10 -9.10 4.52
N ILE A 84 -13.61 -10.19 3.90
CA ILE A 84 -12.29 -10.23 3.25
C ILE A 84 -12.25 -9.25 2.07
N ASN A 85 -13.26 -9.24 1.21
CA ASN A 85 -13.33 -8.33 0.06
C ASN A 85 -13.32 -6.86 0.50
N ALA A 86 -14.06 -6.52 1.56
CA ALA A 86 -14.06 -5.17 2.12
C ALA A 86 -12.69 -4.75 2.70
N LEU A 87 -11.89 -5.70 3.21
CA LEU A 87 -10.53 -5.44 3.67
C LEU A 87 -9.57 -5.23 2.48
N PHE A 88 -9.73 -5.98 1.39
CA PHE A 88 -8.95 -5.76 0.17
C PHE A 88 -9.22 -4.38 -0.43
N ASP A 89 -10.47 -3.95 -0.51
CA ASP A 89 -10.84 -2.60 -0.96
C ASP A 89 -10.15 -1.51 -0.13
N GLN A 90 -10.06 -1.68 1.20
CA GLN A 90 -9.34 -0.75 2.07
C GLN A 90 -7.83 -0.73 1.79
N ILE A 91 -7.20 -1.88 1.52
CA ILE A 91 -5.78 -1.97 1.15
C ILE A 91 -5.53 -1.25 -0.19
N ILE A 92 -6.41 -1.46 -1.17
CA ILE A 92 -6.34 -0.81 -2.48
C ILE A 92 -6.42 0.71 -2.31
N ALA A 93 -7.40 1.21 -1.54
CA ALA A 93 -7.54 2.63 -1.23
C ALA A 93 -6.29 3.22 -0.53
N ILE A 94 -5.69 2.49 0.42
CA ILE A 94 -4.45 2.93 1.09
C ILE A 94 -3.28 3.03 0.09
N LYS A 95 -3.13 2.05 -0.80
CA LYS A 95 -2.00 1.97 -1.75
C LYS A 95 -2.12 2.99 -2.88
N LEU A 96 -3.32 3.19 -3.42
CA LEU A 96 -3.58 4.11 -4.52
C LEU A 96 -3.87 5.55 -4.05
N GLY A 97 -4.13 5.75 -2.76
CA GLY A 97 -4.50 7.05 -2.16
C GLY A 97 -6.01 7.14 -1.94
N GLU A 98 -6.44 7.93 -0.93
CA GLU A 98 -7.84 8.00 -0.43
C GLU A 98 -8.92 8.39 -1.48
N ASP A 99 -8.54 8.68 -2.74
CA ASP A 99 -9.40 8.97 -3.88
C ASP A 99 -9.35 7.91 -5.00
N ALA A 100 -8.79 6.73 -4.74
CA ALA A 100 -8.75 5.65 -5.72
C ALA A 100 -10.13 4.99 -5.87
N ASP A 101 -10.99 5.67 -6.62
CA ASP A 101 -12.21 5.14 -7.19
C ASP A 101 -11.81 4.17 -8.31
N VAL A 102 -11.29 2.99 -7.92
CA VAL A 102 -11.01 1.91 -8.87
C VAL A 102 -12.37 1.40 -9.34
N SER A 103 -12.69 1.73 -10.58
CA SER A 103 -13.97 1.36 -11.19
C SER A 103 -14.14 -0.16 -11.21
N ASP A 104 -15.39 -0.63 -11.22
CA ASP A 104 -15.66 -2.08 -11.33
C ASP A 104 -14.97 -2.70 -12.56
N GLU A 105 -14.83 -1.94 -13.65
CA GLU A 105 -14.08 -2.35 -14.85
C GLU A 105 -12.58 -2.57 -14.59
N GLU A 106 -11.94 -1.72 -13.78
CA GLU A 106 -10.54 -1.88 -13.42
C GLU A 106 -10.33 -3.06 -12.46
N LYS A 107 -11.30 -3.33 -11.58
CA LYS A 107 -11.29 -4.54 -10.74
C LYS A 107 -11.44 -5.80 -11.59
N GLU A 108 -12.33 -5.79 -12.56
CA GLU A 108 -12.60 -6.94 -13.43
C GLU A 108 -11.39 -7.27 -14.32
N GLY A 109 -10.69 -6.26 -14.83
CA GLY A 109 -9.43 -6.44 -15.56
C GLY A 109 -8.30 -7.04 -14.70
N ILE A 110 -8.20 -6.66 -13.44
CA ILE A 110 -7.24 -7.27 -12.50
C ILE A 110 -7.62 -8.72 -12.18
N ILE A 111 -8.91 -9.02 -12.06
CA ILE A 111 -9.40 -10.38 -11.82
C ILE A 111 -9.14 -11.29 -13.02
N GLU A 112 -9.36 -10.82 -14.25
CA GLU A 112 -8.99 -11.56 -15.47
C GLU A 112 -7.48 -11.87 -15.50
N GLU A 113 -6.63 -10.87 -15.24
CA GLU A 113 -5.17 -11.05 -15.27
C GLU A 113 -4.68 -12.06 -14.21
N VAL A 114 -5.31 -12.09 -13.03
CA VAL A 114 -5.01 -13.08 -11.98
C VAL A 114 -5.53 -14.47 -12.35
N ASN A 115 -6.71 -14.57 -12.96
CA ASN A 115 -7.25 -15.86 -13.40
C ASN A 115 -6.41 -16.46 -14.53
N ASP A 116 -5.95 -15.65 -15.47
CA ASP A 116 -5.06 -16.09 -16.54
C ASP A 116 -3.75 -16.67 -15.98
N ILE A 117 -3.18 -16.06 -14.94
CA ILE A 117 -1.99 -16.59 -14.24
C ILE A 117 -2.30 -17.93 -13.55
N ILE A 118 -3.47 -18.08 -12.93
CA ILE A 118 -3.89 -19.32 -12.27
C ILE A 118 -4.11 -20.42 -13.31
N GLU A 119 -4.68 -20.09 -14.47
CA GLU A 119 -4.88 -21.06 -15.56
C GLU A 119 -3.54 -21.48 -16.18
N GLU A 120 -2.58 -20.55 -16.37
CA GLU A 120 -1.22 -20.88 -16.82
C GLU A 120 -0.47 -21.80 -15.83
N ASP A 121 -0.59 -21.56 -14.52
CA ASP A 121 0.05 -22.42 -13.49
C ASP A 121 -0.57 -23.84 -13.42
N ASN A 122 -1.80 -24.04 -13.91
CA ASN A 122 -2.45 -25.35 -13.95
C ASN A 122 -2.12 -26.17 -15.21
N GLU A 123 -1.62 -25.56 -16.29
CA GLU A 123 -1.19 -26.28 -17.50
C GLU A 123 0.16 -26.99 -17.34
N ASP A 124 0.95 -26.64 -16.31
CA ASP A 124 2.27 -27.22 -16.03
C ASP A 124 2.23 -28.45 -15.08
N GLU A 125 1.04 -28.90 -14.63
CA GLU A 125 0.86 -30.07 -13.75
C GLU A 125 0.32 -31.37 -14.44
N GLU A 126 0.31 -31.47 -15.77
CA GLU A 126 0.01 -32.74 -16.51
C GLU A 126 1.22 -33.64 -16.81
#